data_AF-A0A266Q522-F1
#
_entry.id   AF-A0A266Q522-F1
#
_cell.length_a   1.000
_cell.length_b   1.000
_cell.length_c   1.000
_cell.angle_alpha   90.00
_cell.angle_beta   90.00
_cell.angle_gamma   90.00
#
_symmetry.space_group_name_H-M   'P 1'
#
loop_
_entity.id
_entity.type
_entity.pdbx_description
1 polymer ?
#
loop_
_entity_poly.entity_id
_entity_poly.type
_entity_poly.pdbx_seq_one_letter_code
_entity_poly.pdbx_strand_id
1 'polypeptide(L)' 'MQAQLFHEYAIYFALGFLVIYVLAQLLVSNHPRFQAFTAIQKSVAVKVLALLGFILAYVSVTLLAK' A
#
# COMPACT_ATOMS: atom_id res chain seq x y z
N MET A 1 3.89 -10.83 -26.40
CA MET A 1 2.87 -9.80 -26.11
C MET A 1 2.36 -9.85 -24.67
N GLN A 2 2.01 -11.01 -24.09
CA GLN A 2 1.57 -11.10 -22.67
C GLN A 2 2.59 -10.61 -21.64
N ALA A 3 3.88 -10.96 -21.80
CA ALA A 3 4.93 -10.53 -20.86
C ALA A 3 5.19 -9.01 -20.89
N GLN A 4 4.99 -8.37 -22.04
CA GLN A 4 5.19 -6.93 -22.23
C GLN A 4 4.09 -6.13 -21.53
N LEU A 5 2.83 -6.57 -21.69
CA LEU A 5 1.69 -6.00 -20.95
C LEU A 5 1.84 -6.23 -19.44
N PHE A 6 2.30 -7.42 -19.02
CA PHE A 6 2.54 -7.69 -17.60
C PHE A 6 3.61 -6.76 -17.02
N HIS A 7 4.67 -6.46 -17.77
CA HIS A 7 5.71 -5.52 -17.35
C HIS A 7 5.21 -4.08 -17.26
N GLU A 8 4.45 -3.62 -18.26
CA GLU A 8 3.86 -2.27 -18.27
C GLU A 8 2.91 -2.05 -17.10
N TYR A 9 1.97 -2.97 -16.87
CA TYR A 9 1.03 -2.84 -15.75
C TYR A 9 1.67 -3.12 -14.39
N ALA A 10 2.66 -4.01 -14.31
CA ALA A 10 3.37 -4.27 -13.06
C ALA A 10 4.06 -3.02 -12.50
N ILE A 11 4.61 -2.16 -13.36
CA ILE A 11 5.21 -0.89 -12.93
C ILE A 11 4.15 0.01 -12.30
N TYR A 12 2.97 0.15 -12.91
CA TYR A 12 1.89 0.96 -12.35
C TYR A 12 1.37 0.39 -11.02
N PHE A 13 1.24 -0.93 -10.90
CA PHE A 13 0.87 -1.57 -9.63
C PHE A 13 1.93 -1.40 -8.55
N ALA A 14 3.21 -1.52 -8.91
CA ALA A 14 4.33 -1.30 -7.99
C ALA A 14 4.37 0.16 -7.50
N LEU A 15 4.19 1.13 -8.40
CA LEU A 15 4.09 2.55 -8.06
C LEU A 15 2.87 2.83 -7.17
N GLY A 16 1.71 2.23 -7.50
CA GLY A 16 0.51 2.34 -6.67
C GLY A 16 0.71 1.80 -5.25
N PHE A 17 1.35 0.63 -5.14
CA PHE A 17 1.72 0.05 -3.85
C PHE A 17 2.69 0.97 -3.08
N LEU A 18 3.71 1.51 -3.76
CA LEU A 18 4.68 2.42 -3.16
C LEU A 18 4.01 3.65 -2.57
N VAL A 19 3.07 4.27 -3.30
CA VAL A 19 2.31 5.42 -2.80
C VAL A 19 1.53 5.07 -1.54
N ILE A 20 0.79 3.95 -1.54
CA ILE A 20 0.01 3.49 -0.38
C ILE A 20 0.94 3.18 0.80
N TYR A 21 2.10 2.57 0.54
CA TYR A 21 3.09 2.27 1.56
C TYR A 21 3.65 3.54 2.23
N VAL A 22 4.01 4.56 1.44
CA VAL A 22 4.49 5.84 1.97
C VAL A 22 3.40 6.54 2.78
N LEU A 23 2.15 6.52 2.33
CA LEU A 23 1.02 7.07 3.08
C LEU A 23 0.82 6.34 4.42
N ALA A 24 0.88 5.01 4.43
CA ALA A 24 0.81 4.22 5.66
C ALA A 24 1.98 4.55 6.61
N GLN A 25 3.19 4.75 6.08
CA GLN A 25 4.35 5.16 6.87
C GLN A 25 4.18 6.56 7.48
N LEU A 26 3.65 7.51 6.71
CA LEU A 26 3.33 8.85 7.20
C LEU A 26 2.23 8.82 8.27
N LEU A 27 1.21 7.99 8.10
CA LEU A 27 0.15 7.81 9.09
C LEU A 27 0.71 7.25 10.40
N VAL A 28 1.50 6.17 10.33
CA VAL A 28 2.06 5.53 11.53
C VAL A 28 3.10 6.41 12.24
N SER A 29 3.83 7.25 11.50
CA SER A 29 4.81 8.16 12.10
C SER A 29 4.17 9.38 12.78
N ASN A 30 3.10 9.94 12.21
CA ASN A 30 2.50 11.19 12.70
C ASN A 30 1.28 11.01 13.59
N HIS A 31 0.56 9.89 13.50
CA HIS A 31 -0.70 9.74 14.22
C HIS A 31 -0.46 9.37 15.71
N PRO A 32 -1.07 10.09 16.68
CA PRO A 32 -0.82 9.92 18.12
C PRO A 32 -0.98 8.48 18.61
N ARG A 33 -1.94 7.75 18.05
CA ARG A 33 -2.22 6.32 18.36
C ARG A 33 -1.00 5.41 18.22
N PHE A 34 -0.06 5.71 17.32
CA PHE A 34 1.11 4.88 17.08
C PHE A 34 2.37 5.41 17.78
N GLN A 35 2.31 6.56 18.46
CA GLN A 35 3.50 7.11 19.14
C GLN A 35 3.99 6.20 20.28
N ALA A 36 3.07 5.51 20.95
CA ALA A 36 3.37 4.54 22.00
C ALA A 36 3.96 3.21 21.48
N PHE A 37 3.99 2.99 20.16
CA PHE A 37 4.48 1.74 19.59
C PHE A 37 6.01 1.71 19.54
N THR A 38 6.58 0.54 19.80
CA THR A 38 8.01 0.30 19.56
C THR A 38 8.33 0.38 18.06
N ALA A 39 9.60 0.56 17.71
CA ALA A 39 10.03 0.63 16.30
C ALA A 39 9.59 -0.59 15.48
N ILE A 40 9.61 -1.77 16.09
CA ILE A 40 9.15 -3.03 15.45
C ILE A 40 7.63 -2.99 15.23
N GLN A 41 6.86 -2.58 16.24
CA GLN A 41 5.40 -2.47 16.13
C GLN A 41 4.98 -1.45 15.07
N LYS A 42 5.69 -0.31 14.97
CA LYS A 42 5.49 0.67 13.89
C LYS A 42 5.76 0.05 12.52
N SER A 43 6.87 -0.67 12.36
CA SER A 43 7.20 -1.35 11.10
C SER A 43 6.14 -2.36 10.68
N VAL A 44 5.66 -3.18 11.61
CA VAL A 44 4.57 -4.14 11.34
C VAL A 44 3.28 -3.42 10.99
N ALA A 45 2.92 -2.36 11.72
CA ALA A 45 1.71 -1.58 11.45
C ALA A 45 1.72 -0.97 10.04
N VAL A 46 2.85 -0.39 9.62
CA VAL A 46 3.00 0.15 8.24
C VAL A 46 2.77 -0.94 7.20
N LYS A 47 3.39 -2.11 7.37
CA LYS A 47 3.24 -3.23 6.41
C LYS A 47 1.79 -3.72 6.33
N VAL A 48 1.13 -3.88 7.47
CA VAL A 48 -0.27 -4.33 7.54
C VAL A 48 -1.20 -3.30 6.89
N LEU A 49 -1.03 -2.02 7.23
CA LEU A 49 -1.84 -0.94 6.65
C LEU A 49 -1.61 -0.79 5.15
N ALA A 50 -0.36 -0.92 4.69
CA ALA A 50 -0.02 -0.84 3.28
C ALA A 50 -0.65 -2.00 2.49
N LEU A 51 -0.58 -3.23 3.02
CA LEU A 51 -1.19 -4.40 2.39
C LEU A 51 -2.72 -4.29 2.33
N LEU A 52 -3.37 -3.93 3.44
CA LEU A 52 -4.82 -3.75 3.48
C LEU A 52 -5.27 -2.61 2.55
N GLY A 53 -4.57 -1.48 2.57
CA GLY A 53 -4.84 -0.35 1.69
C GLY A 53 -4.69 -0.70 0.22
N PHE A 54 -3.65 -1.45 -0.14
CA PHE A 54 -3.44 -1.89 -1.52
C PHE A 54 -4.50 -2.89 -1.99
N ILE A 55 -4.88 -3.86 -1.14
CA ILE A 55 -5.97 -4.80 -1.45
C ILE A 55 -7.28 -4.04 -1.66
N LEU A 56 -7.61 -3.08 -0.77
CA LEU A 56 -8.80 -2.25 -0.92
C LEU A 56 -8.76 -1.44 -2.22
N ALA A 57 -7.65 -0.77 -2.52
CA ALA A 57 -7.51 0.01 -3.75
C ALA A 57 -7.66 -0.88 -5.00
N TYR A 58 -7.02 -2.06 -5.00
CA TYR A 58 -7.13 -3.02 -6.08
C TYR A 58 -8.57 -3.49 -6.30
N VAL A 59 -9.27 -3.86 -5.21
CA VAL A 59 -10.68 -4.27 -5.28
C VAL A 59 -11.57 -3.12 -5.75
N SER A 60 -11.38 -1.91 -5.25
CA SER A 60 -12.14 -0.73 -5.69
C SER A 60 -11.96 -0.44 -7.17
N VAL A 61 -10.73 -0.46 -7.68
CA VAL A 61 -10.45 -0.30 -9.12
C VAL A 61 -11.09 -1.41 -9.94
N THR A 62 -11.01 -2.66 -9.46
CA THR A 62 -11.60 -3.82 -10.13
C THR A 62 -13.13 -3.74 -10.19
N LEU A 63 -13.78 -3.19 -9.14
CA LEU A 63 -15.22 -2.99 -9.11
C LEU A 63 -15.67 -1.82 -10.00
N LEU A 64 -14.88 -0.75 -10.09
CA LEU A 64 -15.19 0.42 -10.93
C LEU A 64 -14.92 0.19 -12.43
N ALA A 65 -14.00 -0.72 -12.76
CA ALA A 65 -13.68 -1.09 -14.13
C ALA A 65 -14.63 -2.16 -14.72
N LYS A 66 -15.62 -2.61 -13.94
CA LYS A 66 -16.74 -3.45 -14.40
C LYS A 66 -17.92 -2.57 -14.80
#